data_AF-A0A9R1VBK7-F1
#
_entry.id   AF-A0A9R1VBK7-F1
#
_cell.length_a   1.000
_cell.length_b   1.000
_cell.length_c   1.000
_cell.angle_alpha   90.00
_cell.angle_beta   90.00
_cell.angle_gamma   90.00
#
_symmetry.space_group_name_H-M   'P 1'
#
loop_
_entity.id
_entity.type
_entity.pdbx_description
1 polymer ?
#
loop_
_entity_poly.entity_id
_entity_poly.type
_entity_poly.pdbx_seq_one_letter_code
_entity_poly.pdbx_strand_id
1 'polypeptide(L)'
;MSTAFFAEWLLQIGEGIVGRPDPDDLRDTSLIQIPHSLLIPPTHDSLQQLIRFVYNTKLLNAPTVIDLSTRAIVCPTNEVADNINNIILKSVETDSRTYNSTDAMEPNGKHTSDLEGLFPIEYLN
;
A
#
# COMPACT_ATOMS: atom_id res chain seq x y z
N MET A 1 5.78 -10.18 -18.96
CA MET A 1 6.32 -11.40 -18.34
C MET A 1 5.16 -12.37 -18.11
N SER A 2 5.32 -13.66 -18.38
CA SER A 2 4.29 -14.66 -18.07
C SER A 2 4.32 -15.02 -16.58
N THR A 3 3.20 -15.48 -16.04
CA THR A 3 3.11 -15.98 -14.66
C THR A 3 4.06 -17.15 -14.42
N ALA A 4 4.23 -18.03 -15.42
CA ALA A 4 5.17 -19.14 -15.36
C ALA A 4 6.63 -18.67 -15.20
N PHE A 5 7.06 -17.66 -15.97
CA PHE A 5 8.42 -17.13 -15.85
C PHE A 5 8.66 -16.50 -14.48
N PHE A 6 7.70 -15.73 -13.95
CA PHE A 6 7.81 -15.16 -12.62
C PHE A 6 7.94 -16.24 -11.54
N ALA A 7 7.10 -17.28 -11.60
CA ALA A 7 7.12 -18.39 -10.66
C ALA A 7 8.44 -19.17 -10.72
N GLU A 8 8.97 -19.42 -11.91
CA GLU A 8 10.27 -20.09 -12.09
C GLU A 8 11.41 -19.24 -11.55
N TRP A 9 11.45 -17.94 -11.86
CA TRP A 9 12.46 -17.03 -11.32
C TRP A 9 12.41 -16.95 -9.78
N LEU A 10 11.21 -16.88 -9.21
CA LEU A 10 11.02 -16.87 -7.76
C LEU A 10 11.45 -18.20 -7.11
N LEU A 11 11.18 -19.34 -7.76
CA LEU A 11 11.63 -20.65 -7.30
C LEU A 11 13.16 -20.74 -7.29
N GLN A 12 13.82 -20.28 -8.35
CA GLN A 12 15.28 -20.26 -8.44
C GLN A 12 15.94 -19.39 -7.36
N ILE A 13 15.26 -18.33 -6.89
CA ILE A 13 15.71 -17.55 -5.73
C ILE A 13 15.62 -18.41 -4.46
N GLY A 14 14.49 -19.10 -4.24
CA GLY A 14 14.30 -19.97 -3.08
C GLY A 14 15.27 -21.16 -3.04
N GLU A 15 15.70 -21.65 -4.20
CA GLU A 15 16.70 -22.71 -4.34
C GLU A 15 18.15 -22.20 -4.25
N GLY A 16 18.37 -20.88 -4.18
CA GLY A 16 19.70 -20.28 -4.15
C GLY A 16 20.47 -20.39 -5.47
N ILE A 17 19.79 -20.69 -6.57
CA ILE A 17 20.37 -20.74 -7.92
C ILE A 17 20.63 -19.33 -8.44
N VAL A 18 19.70 -18.41 -8.16
CA VAL A 18 19.80 -17.00 -8.56
C VAL A 18 20.26 -16.17 -7.36
N GLY A 19 21.34 -15.42 -7.56
CA GLY A 19 21.90 -14.54 -6.56
C GLY A 19 23.41 -14.61 -6.56
N ARG A 20 24.06 -13.58 -6.01
CA ARG A 20 25.50 -13.59 -5.71
C ARG A 20 25.70 -13.22 -4.25
N PRO A 21 26.79 -13.67 -3.60
CA PRO A 21 27.10 -13.28 -2.24
C PRO A 21 27.07 -11.77 -2.09
N ASP A 22 26.42 -11.31 -1.03
CA ASP A 22 26.45 -9.91 -0.65
C ASP A 22 27.82 -9.61 -0.04
N PRO A 23 28.59 -8.63 -0.58
CA PRO A 23 29.90 -8.29 -0.03
C PRO A 23 29.82 -7.72 1.39
N ASP A 24 28.68 -7.16 1.79
CA ASP A 24 28.48 -6.55 3.12
C ASP A 24 27.96 -7.57 4.16
N ASP A 25 27.34 -8.66 3.70
CA ASP A 25 26.89 -9.78 4.54
C ASP A 25 26.98 -11.12 3.79
N LEU A 26 28.13 -11.77 3.92
CA LEU A 26 28.46 -12.99 3.20
C LEU A 26 27.67 -14.24 3.65
N ARG A 27 26.85 -14.15 4.70
CA ARG A 27 26.20 -15.33 5.31
C ARG A 27 24.70 -15.31 5.15
N ASP A 28 24.07 -14.17 5.37
CA ASP A 28 22.62 -14.11 5.56
C ASP A 28 21.90 -13.38 4.41
N THR A 29 22.63 -12.77 3.47
CA THR A 29 22.04 -12.07 2.32
C THR A 29 22.65 -12.46 0.97
N SER A 30 21.89 -12.20 -0.09
CA SER A 30 22.33 -12.41 -1.47
C SER A 30 21.77 -11.32 -2.36
N LEU A 31 22.60 -10.81 -3.26
CA LEU A 31 22.21 -9.81 -4.24
C LEU A 31 21.56 -10.50 -5.44
N ILE A 32 20.29 -10.20 -5.68
CA ILE A 32 19.54 -10.69 -6.84
C ILE A 32 19.34 -9.59 -7.88
N GLN A 33 19.31 -9.96 -9.16
CA GLN A 33 18.89 -9.05 -10.21
C GLN A 33 17.38 -9.17 -10.42
N ILE A 34 16.65 -8.08 -10.16
CA ILE A 34 15.22 -8.02 -10.46
C ILE A 34 15.05 -7.93 -12.00
N PRO A 35 14.18 -8.76 -12.60
CA PRO A 35 13.85 -8.68 -14.01
C PRO A 35 13.34 -7.30 -14.42
N HIS A 36 13.84 -6.77 -15.55
CA HIS A 36 13.50 -5.43 -16.03
C HIS A 36 11.99 -5.19 -16.21
N SER A 37 11.22 -6.22 -16.55
CA SER A 37 9.76 -6.09 -16.70
C SER A 37 9.01 -5.89 -15.39
N LEU A 38 9.66 -6.12 -14.24
CA LEU A 38 9.11 -5.86 -12.90
C LEU A 38 9.58 -4.51 -12.35
N LEU A 39 10.50 -3.83 -13.05
CA LEU A 39 11.03 -2.54 -12.65
C LEU A 39 10.20 -1.42 -13.27
N ILE A 40 9.91 -0.41 -12.46
CA ILE A 40 9.42 0.89 -12.95
C ILE A 40 10.64 1.77 -13.21
N PRO A 41 10.84 2.29 -14.42
CA PRO A 41 12.01 3.14 -14.73
C PRO A 41 12.00 4.43 -13.92
N PRO A 42 13.16 4.87 -13.37
CA PRO A 42 13.27 6.09 -12.58
C PRO A 42 13.20 7.32 -13.50
N THR A 43 11.98 7.76 -13.78
CA THR A 43 11.65 8.95 -14.56
C THR A 43 10.81 9.91 -13.73
N HIS A 44 10.56 11.12 -14.24
CA HIS A 44 9.67 12.09 -13.59
C HIS A 44 8.22 11.55 -13.40
N ASP A 45 7.82 10.56 -14.22
CA ASP A 45 6.47 9.97 -14.22
C ASP A 45 6.43 8.60 -13.51
N SER A 46 7.49 8.21 -12.78
CA SER A 46 7.60 6.88 -12.16
C SER A 46 6.40 6.53 -11.29
N LEU A 47 5.91 7.50 -10.50
CA LEU A 47 4.78 7.27 -9.61
C LEU A 47 3.48 7.00 -10.39
N GLN A 48 3.22 7.77 -11.45
CA GLN A 48 2.06 7.51 -12.31
C GLN A 48 2.20 6.19 -13.05
N GLN A 49 3.41 5.83 -13.51
CA GLN A 49 3.67 4.52 -14.10
C GLN A 49 3.42 3.38 -13.11
N LEU A 50 3.83 3.53 -11.85
CA LEU A 50 3.52 2.57 -10.78
C LEU A 50 2.01 2.45 -10.56
N ILE A 51 1.29 3.57 -10.45
CA ILE A 51 -0.17 3.58 -10.28
C ILE A 51 -0.85 2.89 -11.47
N ARG A 52 -0.42 3.17 -12.70
CA ARG A 52 -0.96 2.51 -13.91
C ARG A 52 -0.61 1.03 -13.98
N PHE A 53 0.58 0.65 -13.51
CA PHE A 53 0.99 -0.75 -13.43
C PHE A 53 0.10 -1.53 -12.47
N VAL A 54 -0.19 -0.96 -11.29
CA VAL A 54 -1.01 -1.61 -10.27
C VAL A 54 -2.49 -1.57 -10.65
N TYR A 55 -3.04 -0.39 -10.94
CA TYR A 55 -4.47 -0.21 -11.09
C TYR A 55 -4.97 -0.24 -12.52
N ASN A 56 -4.13 -0.18 -13.57
CA ASN A 56 -4.55 -0.02 -14.97
C ASN A 56 -5.33 1.29 -15.23
N THR A 57 -4.96 2.03 -16.28
CA THR A 57 -5.63 3.29 -16.65
C THR A 57 -7.12 3.12 -16.89
N LYS A 58 -7.57 1.99 -17.48
CA LYS A 58 -8.99 1.77 -17.78
C LYS A 58 -9.85 1.54 -16.53
N LEU A 59 -9.28 0.90 -15.51
CA LEU A 59 -10.00 0.62 -14.27
C LEU A 59 -10.21 1.91 -13.46
N LEU A 60 -9.23 2.83 -13.47
CA LEU A 60 -9.33 4.07 -12.71
C LEU A 60 -10.41 5.04 -13.21
N ASN A 61 -10.84 4.94 -14.47
CA ASN A 61 -11.90 5.80 -14.99
C ASN A 61 -13.24 5.59 -14.25
N ALA A 62 -13.58 4.34 -13.93
CA ALA A 62 -14.83 3.99 -13.25
C ALA A 62 -14.65 2.68 -12.45
N PRO A 63 -13.87 2.70 -11.36
CA PRO A 63 -13.50 1.50 -10.62
C PRO A 63 -14.67 0.98 -9.78
N THR A 64 -14.80 -0.34 -9.70
CA THR A 64 -15.67 -0.98 -8.70
C THR A 64 -14.91 -1.21 -7.37
N VAL A 65 -15.66 -1.48 -6.30
CA VAL A 65 -15.08 -1.85 -5.00
C VAL A 65 -14.15 -3.07 -5.12
N ILE A 66 -14.48 -4.02 -6.00
CA ILE A 66 -13.67 -5.23 -6.22
C ILE A 66 -12.37 -4.88 -6.94
N ASP A 67 -12.43 -3.96 -7.92
CA ASP A 67 -11.24 -3.54 -8.67
C ASP A 67 -10.20 -2.87 -7.77
N LEU A 68 -10.64 -2.04 -6.82
CA LEU A 68 -9.75 -1.36 -5.89
C LEU A 68 -9.26 -2.28 -4.77
N SER A 69 -10.12 -3.15 -4.23
CA SER A 69 -9.78 -3.97 -3.06
C SER A 69 -8.83 -5.14 -3.36
N THR A 70 -8.71 -5.56 -4.62
CA THR A 70 -7.81 -6.65 -5.04
C THR A 70 -6.36 -6.21 -5.28
N ARG A 71 -6.05 -4.91 -5.11
CA ARG A 71 -4.78 -4.29 -5.50
C ARG A 71 -4.33 -3.30 -4.42
N ALA A 72 -3.03 -3.26 -4.14
CA ALA A 72 -2.47 -2.35 -3.15
C ALA A 72 -1.09 -1.85 -3.55
N ILE A 73 -0.79 -0.61 -3.17
CA ILE A 73 0.57 -0.05 -3.15
C ILE A 73 0.97 0.06 -1.68
N VAL A 74 1.99 -0.69 -1.27
CA VAL A 74 2.48 -0.69 0.11
C VAL A 74 3.61 0.32 0.23
N CYS A 75 3.50 1.22 1.21
CA CYS A 75 4.48 2.27 1.46
C CYS A 75 5.14 2.07 2.83
N PRO A 76 6.39 2.52 3.01
CA PRO A 76 7.06 2.45 4.31
C PRO A 76 6.40 3.32 5.40
N THR A 77 5.75 4.42 5.03
CA THR A 77 5.10 5.36 5.95
C THR A 77 3.67 5.69 5.52
N ASN A 78 2.83 6.03 6.50
CA ASN A 78 1.44 6.44 6.25
C ASN A 78 1.36 7.75 5.45
N GLU A 79 2.24 8.72 5.73
CA GLU A 79 2.27 9.99 4.98
C GLU A 79 2.45 9.77 3.47
N VAL A 80 3.36 8.87 3.09
CA VAL A 80 3.59 8.52 1.68
C VAL A 80 2.38 7.77 1.12
N ALA A 81 1.79 6.85 1.89
CA ALA A 81 0.57 6.15 1.50
C ALA A 81 -0.60 7.13 1.26
N ASP A 82 -0.80 8.11 2.15
CA ASP A 82 -1.83 9.13 2.06
C ASP A 82 -1.65 10.01 0.83
N ASN A 83 -0.42 10.41 0.53
CA ASN A 83 -0.11 11.16 -0.69
C ASN A 83 -0.53 10.37 -1.95
N ILE A 84 -0.14 9.09 -2.02
CA ILE A 84 -0.47 8.22 -3.15
C ILE A 84 -1.98 7.97 -3.25
N ASN A 85 -2.64 7.68 -2.13
CA ASN A 85 -4.09 7.52 -2.05
C ASN A 85 -4.82 8.75 -2.59
N ASN A 86 -4.37 9.96 -2.21
CA ASN A 86 -4.94 11.21 -2.73
C ASN A 86 -4.75 11.37 -4.24
N ILE A 87 -3.61 10.95 -4.80
CA ILE A 87 -3.38 10.98 -6.26
C ILE A 87 -4.33 10.02 -6.96
N ILE A 88 -4.48 8.80 -6.44
CA ILE A 88 -5.38 7.78 -7.00
C ILE A 88 -6.83 8.28 -6.95
N LEU A 89 -7.30 8.77 -5.79
CA LEU A 89 -8.66 9.29 -5.63
C LEU A 89 -8.96 10.45 -6.58
N LYS A 90 -8.00 11.35 -6.81
CA LYS A 90 -8.13 12.46 -7.78
C LYS A 90 -8.15 12.01 -9.24
N SER A 91 -7.65 10.81 -9.54
CA SER A 91 -7.66 10.25 -10.89
C SER A 91 -8.96 9.55 -11.25
N VAL A 92 -9.82 9.29 -10.27
CA VAL A 92 -11.13 8.66 -10.48
C VAL A 92 -12.15 9.71 -10.92
N GLU A 93 -12.85 9.45 -12.03
CA GLU A 93 -13.79 10.41 -12.64
C GLU A 93 -15.21 10.38 -12.01
N THR A 94 -15.41 9.60 -10.95
CA THR A 94 -16.70 9.45 -10.27
C THR A 94 -16.93 10.51 -9.19
N ASP A 95 -18.17 10.63 -8.72
CA ASP A 95 -18.51 11.51 -7.61
C ASP A 95 -17.68 11.19 -6.36
N SER A 96 -17.14 12.23 -5.73
CA SER A 96 -16.44 12.12 -4.46
C SER A 96 -17.39 12.38 -3.29
N ARG A 97 -17.13 11.71 -2.17
CA ARG A 97 -17.85 11.94 -0.91
C ARG A 97 -16.86 11.93 0.25
N THR A 98 -16.96 12.94 1.10
CA THR A 98 -16.20 13.04 2.34
C THR A 98 -17.07 12.61 3.51
N TYR A 99 -16.57 11.68 4.33
CA TYR A 99 -17.19 11.29 5.59
C TYR A 99 -16.33 11.84 6.72
N ASN A 100 -16.86 12.80 7.47
CA ASN A 100 -16.15 13.37 8.61
C ASN A 100 -16.36 12.45 9.82
N SER A 101 -15.29 12.15 10.56
CA SER A 101 -15.42 11.51 11.87
C SER A 101 -16.14 12.46 12.84
N THR A 102 -16.75 11.89 13.88
CA THR A 102 -17.30 12.64 14.99
C THR A 102 -16.56 12.18 16.25
N ASP A 103 -15.67 13.03 16.76
CA ASP A 103 -14.90 12.75 17.97
C ASP A 103 -15.61 13.32 19.22
N ALA A 104 -16.94 13.31 19.19
CA ALA A 104 -17.77 13.74 20.30
C ALA A 104 -18.26 12.49 21.07
N MET A 105 -17.95 12.43 22.36
CA MET A 105 -18.69 11.56 23.27
C MET A 105 -20.10 12.13 23.41
N GLU A 106 -21.10 11.49 22.80
CA GLU A 106 -22.49 11.68 23.20
C GLU A 106 -22.75 10.81 24.44
N PRO A 107 -22.99 11.39 25.63
CA PRO A 107 -23.39 10.61 26.78
C PRO A 107 -24.82 10.13 26.54
N ASN A 108 -24.97 8.90 26.04
CA ASN A 108 -26.29 8.28 25.85
C ASN A 108 -26.92 7.78 27.16
N GLY A 109 -26.63 8.44 28.29
CA GLY A 109 -27.09 8.05 29.62
C GLY A 109 -27.41 9.26 30.51
N LYS A 110 -28.43 9.11 31.36
CA LYS A 110 -28.89 10.14 32.32
C LYS A 110 -27.87 10.47 33.43
N HIS A 111 -26.70 9.85 33.44
CA HIS A 111 -25.64 10.01 34.44
C HIS A 111 -24.29 10.24 33.74
N THR A 112 -23.96 11.50 33.51
CA THR A 112 -22.68 11.93 32.89
C THR A 112 -21.54 12.02 33.90
N SER A 113 -21.81 11.84 35.19
CA SER A 113 -20.84 11.89 36.28
C SER A 113 -19.90 10.69 36.33
N ASP A 114 -20.29 9.56 35.74
CA ASP A 114 -19.58 8.29 35.93
C ASP A 114 -18.57 8.01 34.81
N LEU A 115 -18.54 8.84 33.74
CA LEU A 115 -17.71 8.61 32.57
C LEU A 115 -16.27 9.14 32.72
N GLU A 116 -16.03 10.12 33.59
CA GLU A 116 -14.70 10.70 33.86
C GLU A 116 -13.72 9.70 34.49
N GLY A 117 -14.21 8.56 35.00
CA GLY A 117 -13.39 7.50 35.61
C GLY A 117 -13.22 6.22 34.79
N LEU A 118 -13.84 6.11 33.61
CA LEU A 118 -13.86 4.84 32.85
C LEU A 118 -12.61 4.60 32.00
N PHE A 119 -11.87 5.64 31.66
CA PHE A 119 -10.69 5.54 30.80
C PHE A 119 -9.47 5.99 31.59
N PRO A 120 -8.64 5.05 32.05
CA PRO A 120 -7.40 5.42 32.71
C PRO A 120 -6.44 6.01 31.65
N ILE A 121 -5.64 6.98 32.08
CA ILE A 121 -4.86 7.89 31.21
C ILE A 121 -3.91 7.17 30.25
N GLU A 122 -3.63 5.88 30.48
CA GLU A 122 -2.77 5.05 29.63
C GLU A 122 -3.39 4.73 28.25
N TYR A 123 -4.71 4.91 28.05
CA TYR A 123 -5.40 4.62 26.78
C TYR A 123 -5.55 5.81 25.82
N LEU A 124 -5.07 7.00 26.20
CA LEU A 124 -5.27 8.25 25.45
C LEU A 124 -4.03 8.72 24.66
N ASN A 125 -3.05 7.84 24.44
CA ASN A 125 -1.85 8.12 23.63
C ASN A 125 -1.92 7.46 22.25
#